data_AF-A0AAX3V4I1-F1
#
_entry.id   AF-A0AAX3V4I1-F1
#
_cell.length_a   1.000
_cell.length_b   1.000
_cell.length_c   1.000
_cell.angle_alpha   90.00
_cell.angle_beta   90.00
_cell.angle_gamma   90.00
#
_symmetry.space_group_name_H-M   'P 1'
#
loop_
_entity.id
_entity.type
_entity.pdbx_description
1 polymer ?
#
loop_
_entity_poly.entity_id
_entity_poly.type
_entity_poly.pdbx_seq_one_letter_code
_entity_poly.pdbx_strand_id
1 'polypeptide(L)'
;MGPRLVFPAGEVPEIPAARLASTANEREPLLFWVHTGRAELQISGRTRSVTAGAAIWVPAGIAYSIRVDPGAVAFPIPLPAADLPPALNRVIDFEIPADWQDWLVHQFAHNLGFLRGETAAGAGLIELVAGVHSDADDNSPSYSPPRLPRSAETLEIARTLLRTPSDDTELSRFAQQLKIGVRTLQRRFTEETGLSFVRWRTSARIAAATSYLAAGREIGWTGSQVGFATPAGFTRAFREHTGMTPTDYARANRRPTPPREDETLAQGVALLSEEGARSGSAPAPPTIPASGTWARVNDFHVVVWIYRGSARVTFGDRTWNLRRGDAMWLPAGVRNSVEIAEGSLLLPLGSQPGASPVTAPPPRVLHFAREAQAYLLHTVVANYTHLRPEIHDPARIARLIRSAAAAPLPSGDQADPVETILAALRKNPADSRTLPDWSARLGVDEDMLLKDFVAATGQSFPRWRGQLRMTLARAYLEEGLAAGETARRLGYAHASGFTKVFIAAHGMSPRDYQRRGWRGTVEGLIDP
;
A
#
# COMPACT_ATOMS: atom_id res chain seq x y z
N MET A 1 -15.55 -12.23 -26.73
CA MET A 1 -15.73 -11.20 -25.69
C MET A 1 -17.08 -11.44 -25.02
N GLY A 2 -17.12 -11.68 -23.71
CA GLY A 2 -18.39 -11.80 -22.99
C GLY A 2 -19.11 -10.45 -22.85
N PRO A 3 -20.43 -10.41 -22.63
CA PRO A 3 -21.17 -9.18 -22.43
C PRO A 3 -20.67 -8.44 -21.17
N ARG A 4 -20.49 -7.11 -21.27
CA ARG A 4 -20.20 -6.23 -20.12
C ARG A 4 -21.51 -5.91 -19.42
N LEU A 5 -21.60 -6.23 -18.13
CA LEU A 5 -22.76 -5.86 -17.32
C LEU A 5 -22.54 -4.45 -16.78
N VAL A 6 -23.54 -3.57 -16.88
CA VAL A 6 -23.46 -2.19 -16.37
C VAL A 6 -24.01 -2.18 -14.95
N PHE A 7 -23.24 -1.64 -14.00
CA PHE A 7 -23.73 -1.42 -12.63
C PHE A 7 -24.62 -0.17 -12.61
N PRO A 8 -25.87 -0.21 -12.11
CA PRO A 8 -26.77 0.93 -12.15
C PRO A 8 -26.28 2.07 -11.26
N ALA A 9 -26.29 3.31 -11.78
CA ALA A 9 -25.84 4.49 -11.03
C ALA A 9 -26.66 4.76 -9.75
N GLY A 10 -27.94 4.34 -9.71
CA GLY A 10 -28.83 4.51 -8.55
C GLY A 10 -28.62 3.51 -7.41
N GLU A 11 -27.72 2.53 -7.57
CA GLU A 11 -27.43 1.51 -6.55
C GLU A 11 -26.10 1.74 -5.81
N VAL A 12 -25.38 2.84 -6.10
CA VAL A 12 -24.14 3.18 -5.41
C VAL A 12 -24.46 3.53 -3.96
N PRO A 13 -24.00 2.76 -2.96
CA PRO A 13 -24.29 3.04 -1.56
C PRO A 13 -23.60 4.32 -1.10
N GLU A 14 -24.19 4.98 -0.11
CA GLU A 14 -23.50 6.07 0.59
C GLU A 14 -22.23 5.57 1.26
N ILE A 15 -21.21 6.43 1.30
CA ILE A 15 -19.94 6.14 1.96
C ILE A 15 -20.14 6.38 3.47
N PRO A 16 -20.02 5.36 4.33
CA PRO A 16 -20.13 5.53 5.77
C PRO A 16 -18.91 6.26 6.35
N ALA A 17 -19.05 6.80 7.55
CA ALA A 17 -17.91 7.34 8.29
C ALA A 17 -16.86 6.24 8.56
N ALA A 18 -15.59 6.59 8.45
CA ALA A 18 -14.47 5.70 8.72
C ALA A 18 -13.60 6.25 9.84
N ARG A 19 -12.96 5.36 10.60
CA ARG A 19 -12.03 5.76 11.65
C ARG A 19 -10.81 4.85 11.68
N LEU A 20 -9.70 5.44 12.10
CA LEU A 20 -8.52 4.74 12.55
C LEU A 20 -8.26 5.16 13.99
N ALA A 21 -8.31 4.19 14.91
CA ALA A 21 -8.02 4.43 16.32
C ALA A 21 -6.56 4.88 16.51
N SER A 22 -6.29 5.50 17.66
CA SER A 22 -4.95 6.00 18.00
C SER A 22 -3.89 4.91 17.85
N THR A 23 -2.93 5.15 16.98
CA THR A 23 -1.78 4.27 16.71
C THR A 23 -0.55 5.11 16.39
N ALA A 24 0.63 4.50 16.38
CA ALA A 24 1.86 5.14 15.92
C ALA A 24 2.48 4.25 14.84
N ASN A 25 2.92 4.85 13.73
CA ASN A 25 3.71 4.10 12.75
C ASN A 25 5.18 4.18 13.15
N GLU A 26 5.70 3.11 13.77
CA GLU A 26 7.06 3.11 14.34
C GLU A 26 8.18 3.13 13.28
N ARG A 27 7.87 2.78 12.03
CA ARG A 27 8.89 2.49 11.00
C ARG A 27 8.88 3.43 9.81
N GLU A 28 7.70 3.89 9.40
CA GLU A 28 7.54 4.67 8.17
C GLU A 28 6.73 5.94 8.43
N PRO A 29 7.09 7.07 7.83
CA PRO A 29 6.18 8.21 7.79
C PRO A 29 4.94 7.89 6.97
N LEU A 30 3.89 8.67 7.21
CA LEU A 30 2.61 8.56 6.55
C LEU A 30 2.18 9.90 5.98
N LEU A 31 1.68 9.86 4.76
CA LEU A 31 0.91 10.95 4.18
C LEU A 31 -0.57 10.62 4.32
N PHE A 32 -1.33 11.45 5.05
CA PHE A 32 -2.78 11.42 5.07
C PHE A 32 -3.31 12.40 4.05
N TRP A 33 -3.85 11.92 2.94
CA TRP A 33 -4.44 12.77 1.90
C TRP A 33 -5.96 12.62 1.88
N VAL A 34 -6.70 13.73 1.98
CA VAL A 34 -8.16 13.75 1.84
C VAL A 34 -8.50 13.90 0.36
N HIS A 35 -8.94 12.81 -0.26
CA HIS A 35 -9.33 12.80 -1.67
C HIS A 35 -10.67 13.50 -1.90
N THR A 36 -11.65 13.25 -1.03
CA THR A 36 -12.99 13.86 -1.09
C THR A 36 -13.54 14.11 0.31
N GLY A 37 -14.41 15.10 0.46
CA GLY A 37 -15.09 15.41 1.72
C GLY A 37 -14.16 15.99 2.79
N ARG A 38 -14.36 15.58 4.05
CA ARG A 38 -13.66 16.10 5.23
C ARG A 38 -13.15 14.97 6.14
N ALA A 39 -12.02 15.22 6.79
CA ALA A 39 -11.48 14.37 7.84
C ALA A 39 -10.95 15.19 9.02
N GLU A 40 -10.94 14.59 10.20
CA GLU A 40 -10.38 15.11 11.44
C GLU A 40 -9.26 14.19 11.91
N LEU A 41 -8.05 14.72 12.03
CA LEU A 41 -6.88 14.00 12.53
C LEU A 41 -6.52 14.50 13.92
N GLN A 42 -6.26 13.58 14.85
CA GLN A 42 -5.59 13.89 16.11
C GLN A 42 -4.14 13.46 15.99
N ILE A 43 -3.19 14.39 16.07
CA ILE A 43 -1.75 14.09 15.95
C ILE A 43 -1.05 14.76 17.12
N SER A 44 -0.32 13.99 17.93
CA SER A 44 0.37 14.51 19.13
C SER A 44 -0.53 15.33 20.08
N GLY A 45 -1.81 14.95 20.20
CA GLY A 45 -2.80 15.64 21.04
C GLY A 45 -3.38 16.94 20.46
N ARG A 46 -3.06 17.28 19.21
CA ARG A 46 -3.69 18.39 18.48
C ARG A 46 -4.66 17.87 17.44
N THR A 47 -5.81 18.53 17.35
CA THR A 47 -6.84 18.25 16.34
C THR A 47 -6.58 19.09 15.09
N ARG A 48 -6.55 18.45 13.93
CA ARG A 48 -6.49 19.09 12.60
C ARG A 48 -7.73 18.70 11.82
N SER A 49 -8.45 19.68 11.30
CA SER A 49 -9.58 19.45 10.41
C SER A 49 -9.17 19.80 8.99
N VAL A 50 -9.32 18.85 8.06
CA VAL A 50 -8.85 18.96 6.68
C VAL A 50 -9.94 18.55 5.70
N THR A 51 -9.92 19.16 4.52
CA THR A 51 -10.92 18.96 3.45
C THR A 51 -10.27 18.39 2.19
N ALA A 52 -11.09 18.04 1.20
CA ALA A 52 -10.64 17.53 -0.10
C ALA A 52 -9.51 18.39 -0.71
N GLY A 53 -8.44 17.73 -1.15
CA GLY A 53 -7.22 18.37 -1.66
C GLY A 53 -6.11 18.45 -0.60
N ALA A 54 -6.47 18.62 0.67
CA ALA A 54 -5.48 18.76 1.74
C ALA A 54 -4.79 17.43 2.06
N ALA A 55 -3.52 17.52 2.44
CA ALA A 55 -2.75 16.42 2.97
C ALA A 55 -1.94 16.81 4.20
N ILE A 56 -1.75 15.82 5.09
CA ILE A 56 -0.93 15.95 6.28
C ILE A 56 0.17 14.90 6.24
N TRP A 57 1.41 15.34 6.20
CA TRP A 57 2.57 14.49 6.37
C TRP A 57 2.87 14.28 7.86
N VAL A 58 3.04 13.02 8.26
CA VAL A 58 3.27 12.58 9.63
C VAL A 58 4.55 11.73 9.68
N PRO A 59 5.61 12.22 10.33
CA PRO A 59 6.84 11.45 10.56
C PRO A 59 6.61 10.12 11.28
N ALA A 60 7.54 9.18 11.07
CA ALA A 60 7.58 7.94 11.83
C ALA A 60 7.68 8.21 13.35
N GLY A 61 7.06 7.34 14.15
CA GLY A 61 7.05 7.40 15.61
C GLY A 61 6.03 8.37 16.22
N ILE A 62 5.30 9.14 15.41
CA ILE A 62 4.25 10.04 15.90
C ILE A 62 2.93 9.30 16.03
N ALA A 63 2.28 9.43 17.19
CA ALA A 63 0.95 8.89 17.42
C ALA A 63 -0.12 9.76 16.74
N TYR A 64 -1.04 9.10 16.03
CA TYR A 64 -2.13 9.74 15.32
C TYR A 64 -3.43 8.91 15.42
N SER A 65 -4.56 9.57 15.25
CA SER A 65 -5.85 8.96 14.91
C SER A 65 -6.53 9.80 13.84
N ILE A 66 -7.43 9.20 13.07
CA ILE A 66 -8.18 9.90 12.03
C ILE A 66 -9.65 9.45 12.06
N ARG A 67 -10.56 10.41 11.89
CA ARG A 67 -11.97 10.21 11.61
C ARG A 67 -12.28 10.85 10.26
N VAL A 68 -12.94 10.11 9.38
CA VAL A 68 -13.37 10.57 8.07
C VAL A 68 -14.89 10.63 8.06
N ASP A 69 -15.44 11.76 7.64
CA ASP A 69 -16.88 12.01 7.66
C ASP A 69 -17.62 11.13 6.63
N PRO A 70 -18.93 10.90 6.80
CA PRO A 70 -19.73 10.26 5.76
C PRO A 70 -19.58 10.97 4.40
N GLY A 71 -19.55 10.20 3.32
CA GLY A 71 -19.33 10.74 1.97
C GLY A 71 -17.88 11.08 1.63
N ALA A 72 -16.95 11.02 2.60
CA ALA A 72 -15.55 11.41 2.41
C ALA A 72 -14.62 10.20 2.21
N VAL A 73 -13.50 10.43 1.53
CA VAL A 73 -12.46 9.42 1.29
C VAL A 73 -11.10 10.03 1.59
N ALA A 74 -10.32 9.37 2.43
CA ALA A 74 -8.94 9.73 2.73
C ALA A 74 -8.02 8.52 2.56
N PHE A 75 -6.80 8.77 2.10
CA PHE A 75 -5.76 7.76 1.87
C PHE A 75 -4.65 7.91 2.92
N PRO A 76 -4.35 6.85 3.69
CA PRO A 76 -3.09 6.73 4.39
C PRO A 76 -2.05 6.11 3.45
N ILE A 77 -1.05 6.89 3.06
CA ILE A 77 0.00 6.46 2.12
C ILE A 77 1.31 6.38 2.89
N PRO A 78 1.78 5.17 3.26
CA PRO A 78 3.11 5.01 3.84
C PRO A 78 4.17 5.35 2.80
N LEU A 79 5.24 6.00 3.24
CA LEU A 79 6.37 6.33 2.36
C LEU A 79 7.66 5.78 2.97
N PRO A 80 8.62 5.33 2.16
CA PRO A 80 9.87 4.79 2.68
C PRO A 80 10.57 5.82 3.57
N ALA A 81 11.01 5.40 4.75
CA ALA A 81 11.75 6.26 5.67
C ALA A 81 13.20 6.56 5.21
N ALA A 82 13.68 5.84 4.18
CA ALA A 82 15.03 6.00 3.67
C ALA A 82 15.20 7.35 2.98
N ASP A 83 16.30 8.05 3.30
CA ASP A 83 16.77 9.25 2.62
C ASP A 83 15.82 10.46 2.62
N LEU A 84 14.92 10.53 3.62
CA LEU A 84 14.04 11.68 3.78
C LEU A 84 14.83 12.93 4.20
N PRO A 85 14.58 14.08 3.55
CA PRO A 85 15.19 15.33 3.95
C PRO A 85 14.73 15.70 5.36
N PRO A 86 15.59 16.29 6.19
CA PRO A 86 15.23 16.50 7.58
C PRO A 86 14.11 17.51 7.82
N ALA A 87 13.80 18.35 6.83
CA ALA A 87 12.62 19.22 6.83
C ALA A 87 11.31 18.42 7.02
N LEU A 88 11.32 17.12 6.69
CA LEU A 88 10.19 16.20 6.83
C LEU A 88 10.17 15.47 8.17
N ASN A 89 11.01 15.83 9.15
CA ASN A 89 10.94 15.26 10.51
C ASN A 89 9.94 15.98 11.43
N ARG A 90 8.92 16.61 10.86
CA ARG A 90 7.83 17.28 11.57
C ARG A 90 6.51 17.03 10.88
N VAL A 91 5.40 17.24 11.60
CA VAL A 91 4.06 17.19 11.00
C VAL A 91 3.88 18.41 10.11
N ILE A 92 3.44 18.20 8.88
CA ILE A 92 3.32 19.22 7.85
C ILE A 92 1.92 19.15 7.26
N ASP A 93 1.26 20.29 7.10
CA ASP A 93 0.02 20.41 6.35
C ASP A 93 0.32 21.07 5.00
N PHE A 94 -0.27 20.58 3.92
CA PHE A 94 -0.11 21.15 2.59
C PHE A 94 -1.27 20.75 1.67
N GLU A 95 -1.46 21.51 0.59
CA GLU A 95 -2.45 21.20 -0.44
C GLU A 95 -1.81 20.34 -1.54
N ILE A 96 -2.54 19.31 -1.99
CA ILE A 96 -2.15 18.47 -3.12
C ILE A 96 -2.64 19.13 -4.41
N PRO A 97 -1.73 19.48 -5.34
CA PRO A 97 -2.14 19.98 -6.65
C PRO A 97 -3.00 18.95 -7.39
N ALA A 98 -4.00 19.41 -8.15
CA ALA A 98 -5.02 18.54 -8.74
C ALA A 98 -4.46 17.46 -9.69
N ASP A 99 -3.35 17.74 -10.36
CA ASP A 99 -2.65 16.81 -11.26
C ASP A 99 -1.89 15.68 -10.51
N TRP A 100 -1.62 15.84 -9.21
CA TRP A 100 -0.96 14.81 -8.39
C TRP A 100 -1.87 13.68 -7.90
N GLN A 101 -3.20 13.86 -7.97
CA GLN A 101 -4.14 12.91 -7.36
C GLN A 101 -3.98 11.48 -7.89
N ASP A 102 -3.82 11.31 -9.21
CA ASP A 102 -3.64 9.99 -9.80
C ASP A 102 -2.29 9.36 -9.44
N TRP A 103 -1.25 10.19 -9.28
CA TRP A 103 0.04 9.72 -8.77
C TRP A 103 -0.04 9.26 -7.31
N LEU A 104 -0.83 9.93 -6.46
CA LEU A 104 -1.05 9.48 -5.09
C LEU A 104 -1.82 8.15 -5.04
N VAL A 105 -2.84 7.99 -5.89
CA VAL A 105 -3.55 6.72 -6.03
C VAL A 105 -2.61 5.61 -6.52
N HIS A 106 -1.72 5.92 -7.46
CA HIS A 106 -0.67 5.01 -7.92
C HIS A 106 0.29 4.58 -6.81
N GLN A 107 0.81 5.53 -6.03
CA GLN A 107 1.70 5.24 -4.90
C GLN A 107 1.00 4.36 -3.85
N PHE A 108 -0.25 4.69 -3.52
CA PHE A 108 -1.06 3.86 -2.64
C PHE A 108 -1.23 2.43 -3.20
N ALA A 109 -1.58 2.28 -4.48
CA ALA A 109 -1.73 0.99 -5.13
C ALA A 109 -0.43 0.16 -5.11
N HIS A 110 0.70 0.81 -5.34
CA HIS A 110 2.01 0.17 -5.34
C HIS A 110 2.37 -0.37 -3.95
N ASN A 111 2.08 0.39 -2.89
CA ASN A 111 2.32 -0.01 -1.50
C ASN A 111 1.51 -1.24 -1.06
N LEU A 112 0.46 -1.62 -1.78
CA LEU A 112 -0.27 -2.87 -1.54
C LEU A 112 0.51 -4.11 -2.00
N GLY A 113 1.63 -3.95 -2.72
CA GLY A 113 2.60 -5.02 -3.00
C GLY A 113 2.16 -6.05 -4.05
N PHE A 114 1.11 -5.78 -4.84
CA PHE A 114 0.64 -6.71 -5.88
C PHE A 114 1.14 -6.38 -7.30
N LEU A 115 1.81 -5.24 -7.48
CA LEU A 115 2.32 -4.75 -8.76
C LEU A 115 3.82 -5.04 -8.93
N ARG A 116 4.23 -5.25 -10.19
CA ARG A 116 5.62 -5.42 -10.63
C ARG A 116 6.28 -4.07 -10.91
N GLY A 117 7.61 -4.09 -10.85
CA GLY A 117 8.46 -2.94 -11.15
C GLY A 117 8.85 -2.18 -9.90
N GLU A 118 10.01 -1.54 -9.93
CA GLU A 118 10.40 -0.58 -8.91
C GLU A 118 9.71 0.73 -9.28
N THR A 119 8.71 1.15 -8.49
CA THR A 119 8.43 2.59 -8.48
C THR A 119 9.53 3.24 -7.66
N ALA A 120 10.04 4.37 -8.12
CA ALA A 120 10.85 5.22 -7.26
C ALA A 120 9.93 5.69 -6.14
N ALA A 121 9.91 4.95 -5.04
CA ALA A 121 8.95 5.10 -3.97
C ALA A 121 9.07 6.50 -3.38
N GLY A 122 7.97 7.27 -3.40
CA GLY A 122 7.98 8.67 -2.99
C GLY A 122 8.67 9.67 -3.94
N ALA A 123 9.05 9.26 -5.17
CA ALA A 123 9.63 10.16 -6.16
C ALA A 123 8.70 11.34 -6.47
N GLY A 124 9.28 12.55 -6.49
CA GLY A 124 8.59 13.82 -6.63
C GLY A 124 7.73 14.22 -5.42
N LEU A 125 7.18 13.28 -4.66
CA LEU A 125 6.34 13.54 -3.47
C LEU A 125 7.15 14.22 -2.37
N ILE A 126 8.39 13.76 -2.15
CA ILE A 126 9.34 14.39 -1.22
C ILE A 126 9.65 15.84 -1.66
N GLU A 127 9.82 16.07 -2.96
CA GLU A 127 10.06 17.40 -3.52
C GLU A 127 8.83 18.31 -3.43
N LEU A 128 7.64 17.76 -3.65
CA LEU A 128 6.37 18.46 -3.45
C LEU A 128 6.24 18.90 -1.99
N VAL A 129 6.45 18.00 -1.04
CA VAL A 129 6.36 18.32 0.39
C VAL A 129 7.48 19.29 0.80
N ALA A 130 8.69 19.14 0.28
CA ALA A 130 9.82 20.02 0.59
C ALA A 130 9.66 21.43 -0.04
N GLY A 131 9.15 21.52 -1.27
CA GLY A 131 8.96 22.77 -2.02
C GLY A 131 7.84 23.66 -1.47
N VAL A 132 6.80 23.07 -0.87
CA VAL A 132 5.77 23.85 -0.16
C VAL A 132 6.36 24.64 1.03
N HIS A 133 7.52 24.22 1.56
CA HIS A 133 8.21 24.92 2.65
C HIS A 133 9.28 25.91 2.22
N SER A 134 9.63 25.96 0.93
CA SER A 134 10.52 27.03 0.46
C SER A 134 9.77 28.35 0.26
N ASP A 135 8.45 28.32 0.04
CA ASP A 135 7.65 29.51 -0.29
C ASP A 135 6.70 29.97 0.83
N ALA A 136 6.48 29.16 1.89
CA ALA A 136 5.65 29.54 3.03
C ALA A 136 6.48 29.75 4.31
N ASP A 137 6.61 31.03 4.70
CA ASP A 137 7.16 31.55 5.96
C ASP A 137 8.69 31.53 6.13
N ASP A 138 9.38 32.42 5.39
CA ASP A 138 10.69 33.03 5.73
C ASP A 138 10.62 33.95 6.97
N ASN A 139 9.90 33.54 8.01
CA ASN A 139 9.88 34.28 9.27
C ASN A 139 9.71 33.43 10.54
N SER A 140 9.76 32.10 10.41
CA SER A 140 10.00 31.22 11.56
C SER A 140 11.46 30.80 11.55
N PRO A 141 12.28 31.14 12.57
CA PRO A 141 13.69 30.74 12.59
C PRO A 141 13.76 29.21 12.67
N SER A 142 13.85 28.50 11.54
CA SER A 142 13.92 27.04 11.51
C SER A 142 15.38 26.61 11.40
N TYR A 143 15.91 25.98 12.44
CA TYR A 143 17.27 25.46 12.44
C TYR A 143 17.31 24.06 11.82
N SER A 144 17.97 23.92 10.66
CA SER A 144 18.10 22.64 9.96
C SER A 144 19.11 21.72 10.64
N PRO A 145 18.83 20.41 10.77
CA PRO A 145 19.79 19.44 11.31
C PRO A 145 21.00 19.23 10.38
N PRO A 146 22.09 18.67 10.92
CA PRO A 146 23.35 18.55 10.20
C PRO A 146 23.26 17.50 9.08
N ARG A 147 24.10 17.66 8.04
CA ARG A 147 24.19 16.70 6.93
C ARG A 147 24.42 15.28 7.44
N LEU A 148 23.69 14.31 6.88
CA LEU A 148 23.86 12.90 7.23
C LEU A 148 25.18 12.36 6.63
N PRO A 149 25.91 11.52 7.38
CA PRO A 149 27.00 10.75 6.82
C PRO A 149 26.48 9.70 5.83
N ARG A 150 27.31 9.26 4.89
CA ARG A 150 26.92 8.41 3.76
C ARG A 150 27.28 6.94 3.94
N SER A 151 28.38 6.64 4.62
CA SER A 151 28.78 5.25 4.83
C SER A 151 27.78 4.53 5.74
N ALA A 152 27.54 3.23 5.49
CA ALA A 152 26.52 2.45 6.19
C ALA A 152 26.68 2.53 7.72
N GLU A 153 27.91 2.51 8.21
CA GLU A 153 28.22 2.42 9.64
C GLU A 153 28.11 3.78 10.33
N THR A 154 28.53 4.87 9.67
CA THR A 154 28.36 6.24 10.18
C THR A 154 26.90 6.68 10.10
N LEU A 155 26.17 6.22 9.07
CA LEU A 155 24.74 6.45 8.91
C LEU A 155 23.91 5.71 9.97
N GLU A 156 24.27 4.48 10.34
CA GLU A 156 23.64 3.74 11.44
C GLU A 156 23.79 4.46 12.78
N ILE A 157 24.99 4.98 13.08
CA ILE A 157 25.24 5.81 14.27
C ILE A 157 24.38 7.08 14.22
N ALA A 158 24.37 7.78 13.09
CA ALA A 158 23.60 9.00 12.91
C ALA A 158 22.09 8.77 13.11
N ARG A 159 21.53 7.69 12.53
CA ARG A 159 20.13 7.30 12.70
C ARG A 159 19.79 6.99 14.16
N THR A 160 20.68 6.29 14.86
CA THR A 160 20.50 5.98 16.29
C THR A 160 20.38 7.26 17.12
N LEU A 161 21.30 8.21 16.91
CA LEU A 161 21.33 9.48 17.65
C LEU A 161 20.19 10.44 17.26
N LEU A 162 19.69 10.37 16.02
CA LEU A 162 18.52 11.15 15.61
C LEU A 162 17.21 10.61 16.20
N ARG A 163 17.09 9.28 16.34
CA ARG A 163 15.94 8.63 16.98
C ARG A 163 15.93 8.85 18.49
N THR A 164 17.10 8.82 19.12
CA THR A 164 17.25 9.03 20.56
C THR A 164 18.28 10.14 20.81
N PRO A 165 17.88 11.43 20.71
CA PRO A 165 18.81 12.56 20.87
C PRO A 165 19.50 12.62 22.24
N SER A 166 18.86 12.06 23.27
CA SER A 166 19.42 11.92 24.62
C SER A 166 20.49 10.83 24.76
N ASP A 167 20.72 10.01 23.72
CA ASP A 167 21.74 8.96 23.78
C ASP A 167 23.14 9.59 23.85
N ASP A 168 23.82 9.36 24.97
CA ASP A 168 25.17 9.85 25.27
C ASP A 168 26.27 8.86 24.86
N THR A 169 25.94 7.77 24.17
CA THR A 169 26.89 6.77 23.70
C THR A 169 28.08 7.41 22.97
N GLU A 170 29.28 7.12 23.47
CA GLU A 170 30.52 7.61 22.89
C GLU A 170 30.87 6.89 21.57
N LEU A 171 31.59 7.58 20.69
CA LEU A 171 32.02 7.02 19.41
C LEU A 171 32.91 5.77 19.59
N SER A 172 33.65 5.68 20.70
CA SER A 172 34.45 4.52 21.09
C SER A 172 33.60 3.25 21.28
N ARG A 173 32.43 3.39 21.90
CA ARG A 173 31.48 2.28 22.12
C ARG A 173 30.80 1.88 20.81
N PHE A 174 30.39 2.83 19.98
CA PHE A 174 29.88 2.53 18.63
C PHE A 174 30.92 1.80 17.78
N ALA A 175 32.18 2.25 17.82
CA ALA A 175 33.29 1.60 17.14
C ALA A 175 33.47 0.14 17.58
N GLN A 176 33.36 -0.13 18.88
CA GLN A 176 33.43 -1.48 19.42
C GLN A 176 32.27 -2.37 18.95
N GLN A 177 31.04 -1.84 18.96
CA GLN A 177 29.83 -2.55 18.52
C GLN A 177 29.90 -2.92 17.04
N LEU A 178 30.36 -1.99 16.21
CA LEU A 178 30.46 -2.15 14.76
C LEU A 178 31.76 -2.85 14.32
N LYS A 179 32.66 -3.17 15.27
CA LYS A 179 33.98 -3.77 15.03
C LYS A 179 34.83 -2.95 14.04
N ILE A 180 34.76 -1.63 14.12
CA ILE A 180 35.52 -0.67 13.29
C ILE A 180 36.42 0.18 14.18
N GLY A 181 37.58 0.60 13.69
CA GLY A 181 38.47 1.50 14.42
C GLY A 181 37.86 2.90 14.65
N VAL A 182 38.02 3.45 15.86
CA VAL A 182 37.52 4.79 16.24
C VAL A 182 38.04 5.87 15.29
N ARG A 183 39.33 5.82 14.93
CA ARG A 183 39.96 6.75 13.97
C ARG A 183 39.28 6.72 12.60
N THR A 184 38.87 5.53 12.14
CA THR A 184 38.19 5.36 10.86
C THR A 184 36.82 6.02 10.89
N LEU A 185 36.04 5.80 11.95
CA LEU A 185 34.73 6.45 12.12
C LEU A 185 34.87 7.96 12.25
N GLN A 186 35.81 8.48 13.04
CA GLN A 186 36.06 9.92 13.18
C GLN A 186 36.38 10.59 11.84
N ARG A 187 37.29 9.96 11.07
CA ARG A 187 37.68 10.42 9.75
C ARG A 187 36.49 10.44 8.79
N ARG A 188 35.76 9.32 8.66
CA ARG A 188 34.57 9.22 7.79
C ARG A 188 33.50 10.24 8.18
N PHE A 189 33.21 10.40 9.47
CA PHE A 189 32.22 11.38 9.94
C PHE A 189 32.57 12.81 9.49
N THR A 190 33.85 13.17 9.59
CA THR A 190 34.34 14.49 9.23
C THR A 190 34.38 14.68 7.70
N GLU A 191 34.87 13.70 6.96
CA GLU A 191 34.93 13.73 5.48
C GLU A 191 33.53 13.80 4.85
N GLU A 192 32.54 13.10 5.43
CA GLU A 192 31.20 12.98 4.85
C GLU A 192 30.25 14.12 5.26
N THR A 193 30.37 14.64 6.49
CA THR A 193 29.46 15.66 7.04
C THR A 193 30.06 17.05 7.14
N GLY A 194 31.39 17.16 7.03
CA GLY A 194 32.15 18.38 7.31
C GLY A 194 32.27 18.70 8.82
N LEU A 195 31.71 17.87 9.70
CA LEU A 195 31.68 18.08 11.14
C LEU A 195 32.34 16.90 11.89
N SER A 196 33.03 17.20 12.99
CA SER A 196 33.41 16.16 13.93
C SER A 196 32.16 15.54 14.56
N PHE A 197 32.23 14.25 14.94
CA PHE A 197 31.12 13.53 15.56
C PHE A 197 30.45 14.29 16.72
N VAL A 198 31.25 14.91 17.59
CA VAL A 198 30.73 15.67 18.76
C VAL A 198 29.95 16.91 18.31
N ARG A 199 30.47 17.65 17.32
CA ARG A 199 29.79 18.83 16.77
C ARG A 199 28.52 18.42 16.02
N TRP A 200 28.59 17.34 15.24
CA TRP A 200 27.43 16.79 14.56
C TRP A 200 26.34 16.36 15.55
N ARG A 201 26.69 15.60 16.60
CA ARG A 201 25.74 15.19 17.66
C ARG A 201 25.11 16.40 18.34
N THR A 202 25.90 17.43 18.63
CA THR A 202 25.40 18.67 19.24
C THR A 202 24.39 19.36 18.32
N SER A 203 24.72 19.51 17.03
CA SER A 203 23.80 20.10 16.04
C SER A 203 22.52 19.28 15.89
N ALA A 204 22.59 17.93 15.89
CA ALA A 204 21.42 17.06 15.89
C ALA A 204 20.53 17.23 17.15
N ARG A 205 21.13 17.36 18.34
CA ARG A 205 20.42 17.66 19.58
C ARG A 205 19.73 19.02 19.54
N ILE A 206 20.39 20.04 19.01
CA ILE A 206 19.77 21.37 18.87
C ILE A 206 18.63 21.35 17.85
N ALA A 207 18.76 20.64 16.74
CA ALA A 207 17.67 20.49 15.78
C ALA A 207 16.44 19.79 16.40
N ALA A 208 16.65 18.72 17.18
CA ALA A 208 15.57 18.09 17.96
C ALA A 208 14.96 19.08 18.98
N ALA A 209 15.79 19.87 19.66
CA ALA A 209 15.32 20.86 20.63
C ALA A 209 14.48 21.97 19.99
N THR A 210 14.87 22.45 18.80
CA THR A 210 14.08 23.46 18.07
C THR A 210 12.67 22.93 17.77
N SER A 211 12.57 21.65 17.40
CA SER A 211 11.29 20.98 17.15
C SER A 211 10.44 20.88 18.42
N TYR A 212 11.05 20.55 19.57
CA TYR A 212 10.33 20.52 20.85
C TYR A 212 9.86 21.90 21.31
N LEU A 213 10.68 22.94 21.14
CA LEU A 213 10.30 24.31 21.53
C LEU A 213 9.24 24.90 20.61
N ALA A 214 9.32 24.66 19.30
CA ALA A 214 8.29 25.06 18.34
C ALA A 214 6.96 24.34 18.61
N ALA A 215 7.02 23.11 19.13
CA ALA A 215 5.84 22.38 19.62
C ALA A 215 5.31 22.89 20.97
N GLY A 216 5.91 23.94 21.55
CA GLY A 216 5.49 24.56 22.80
C GLY A 216 5.91 23.81 24.07
N ARG A 217 6.84 22.84 23.97
CA ARG A 217 7.32 22.08 25.13
C ARG A 217 8.12 22.98 26.06
N GLU A 218 8.14 22.61 27.34
CA GLU A 218 8.88 23.35 28.35
C GLU A 218 10.40 23.29 28.10
N ILE A 219 11.10 24.39 28.38
CA ILE A 219 12.54 24.55 28.09
C ILE A 219 13.37 23.56 28.91
N GLY A 220 13.07 23.42 30.22
CA GLY A 220 13.78 22.50 31.11
C GLY A 220 13.62 21.04 30.67
N TRP A 221 12.38 20.64 30.37
CA TRP A 221 12.08 19.33 29.79
C TRP A 221 12.85 19.11 28.48
N THR A 222 12.79 20.08 27.55
CA THR A 222 13.45 19.99 26.24
C THR A 222 14.95 19.73 26.36
N GLY A 223 15.66 20.48 27.21
CA GLY A 223 17.10 20.31 27.41
C GLY A 223 17.47 18.91 27.91
N SER A 224 16.67 18.36 28.83
CA SER A 224 16.87 17.00 29.35
C SER A 224 16.62 15.93 28.27
N GLN A 225 15.59 16.10 27.45
CA GLN A 225 15.18 15.11 26.45
C GLN A 225 16.09 15.04 25.24
N VAL A 226 16.86 16.09 24.99
CA VAL A 226 17.91 16.06 23.96
C VAL A 226 19.29 15.77 24.54
N GLY A 227 19.41 15.41 25.83
CA GLY A 227 20.66 14.95 26.43
C GLY A 227 21.65 16.06 26.79
N PHE A 228 21.19 17.26 27.18
CA PHE A 228 22.07 18.23 27.85
C PHE A 228 22.05 18.00 29.36
N ALA A 229 23.24 17.83 29.95
CA ALA A 229 23.40 17.62 31.38
C ALA A 229 22.96 18.83 32.24
N THR A 230 23.02 20.05 31.70
CA THR A 230 22.63 21.27 32.42
C THR A 230 21.82 22.24 31.55
N PRO A 231 20.83 22.95 32.12
CA PRO A 231 20.07 23.98 31.40
C PRO A 231 20.93 25.12 30.83
N ALA A 232 22.01 25.48 31.55
CA ALA A 232 22.97 26.49 31.10
C ALA A 232 23.76 26.00 29.86
N GLY A 233 24.18 24.73 29.86
CA GLY A 233 24.84 24.11 28.71
C GLY A 233 23.92 24.02 27.48
N PHE A 234 22.65 23.65 27.70
CA PHE A 234 21.63 23.67 26.66
C PHE A 234 21.42 25.07 26.08
N THR A 235 21.18 26.07 26.92
CA THR A 235 20.93 27.46 26.48
C THR A 235 22.09 28.01 25.66
N ARG A 236 23.33 27.77 26.10
CA ARG A 236 24.53 28.18 25.38
C ARG A 236 24.63 27.51 24.00
N ALA A 237 24.53 26.19 23.94
CA ALA A 237 24.61 25.44 22.69
C ALA A 237 23.46 25.81 21.72
N PHE A 238 22.25 26.01 22.24
CA PHE A 238 21.10 26.43 21.45
C PHE A 238 21.31 27.81 20.83
N ARG A 239 21.81 28.78 21.61
CA ARG A 239 22.12 30.12 21.11
C ARG A 239 23.26 30.12 20.10
N GLU A 240 24.30 29.32 20.32
CA GLU A 240 25.42 29.18 19.38
C GLU A 240 24.98 28.67 18.01
N HIS A 241 23.96 27.80 17.95
CA HIS A 241 23.51 27.19 16.69
C HIS A 241 22.32 27.93 16.05
N THR A 242 21.41 28.49 16.84
CA THR A 242 20.17 29.13 16.34
C THR A 242 20.20 30.65 16.34
N GLY A 243 21.20 31.28 16.98
CA GLY A 243 21.28 32.73 17.19
C GLY A 243 20.36 33.28 18.28
N MET A 244 19.43 32.49 18.83
CA MET A 244 18.45 32.90 19.83
C MET A 244 18.55 32.07 21.12
N THR A 245 18.05 32.59 22.23
CA THR A 245 17.86 31.75 23.43
C THR A 245 16.65 30.81 23.22
N PRO A 246 16.59 29.63 23.87
CA PRO A 246 15.42 28.76 23.84
C PRO A 246 14.11 29.47 24.19
N THR A 247 14.16 30.43 25.13
CA THR A 247 13.00 31.22 25.57
C THR A 247 12.50 32.13 24.47
N ASP A 248 13.41 32.87 23.83
CA ASP A 248 13.06 33.79 22.74
C ASP A 248 12.56 33.01 21.52
N TYR A 249 13.20 31.88 21.24
CA TYR A 249 12.79 30.95 20.19
C TYR A 249 11.37 30.39 20.42
N ALA A 250 11.08 29.95 21.65
CA ALA A 250 9.74 29.46 22.01
C ALA A 250 8.68 30.57 21.97
N ARG A 251 9.05 31.81 22.35
CA ARG A 251 8.16 32.97 22.29
C ARG A 251 7.83 33.35 20.85
N ALA A 252 8.83 33.39 19.96
CA ALA A 252 8.66 33.69 18.54
C ALA A 252 7.72 32.68 17.84
N ASN A 253 7.73 31.41 18.27
CA ASN A 253 6.90 30.35 17.71
C ASN A 253 5.50 30.22 18.36
N ARG A 254 5.15 31.02 19.38
CA ARG A 254 3.79 31.08 19.94
C ARG A 254 2.97 32.13 19.20
N ARG A 255 2.26 31.75 18.12
CA ARG A 255 1.27 32.65 17.50
C ARG A 255 0.17 33.03 18.51
N PRO A 256 -0.27 34.31 18.58
CA PRO A 256 -1.40 34.72 19.40
C PRO A 256 -2.72 34.16 18.85
N THR A 257 -3.62 33.72 19.72
CA THR A 257 -4.98 33.26 19.40
C THR A 257 -5.80 34.45 18.85
N PRO A 258 -6.47 34.35 17.68
CA PRO A 258 -7.40 35.39 17.25
C PRO A 258 -8.64 35.38 18.15
N PRO A 259 -9.27 36.54 18.40
CA PRO A 259 -10.50 36.63 19.19
C PRO A 259 -11.66 35.90 18.49
N ARG A 260 -12.61 35.41 19.30
CA ARG A 260 -13.83 34.74 18.86
C ARG A 260 -14.93 35.74 18.48
N GLU A 261 -15.87 35.19 17.69
CA GLU A 261 -17.27 35.59 17.45
C GLU A 261 -17.56 36.60 16.32
N ASP A 262 -18.44 36.14 15.43
CA ASP A 262 -19.62 36.85 14.96
C ASP A 262 -19.45 38.32 14.60
N GLU A 263 -18.86 38.59 13.44
CA GLU A 263 -19.20 39.71 12.55
C GLU A 263 -18.32 39.61 11.30
N THR A 264 -18.83 40.05 10.15
CA THR A 264 -18.13 40.10 8.84
C THR A 264 -18.16 38.85 7.95
N LEU A 265 -19.26 38.10 8.00
CA LEU A 265 -19.69 37.20 6.93
C LEU A 265 -20.30 38.03 5.76
N ALA A 266 -19.56 38.99 5.20
CA ALA A 266 -20.05 39.82 4.08
C ALA A 266 -18.98 40.52 3.23
N GLN A 267 -17.69 40.56 3.61
CA GLN A 267 -16.69 41.32 2.84
C GLN A 267 -15.46 40.50 2.35
N GLY A 268 -15.36 39.21 2.69
CA GLY A 268 -14.20 38.39 2.33
C GLY A 268 -14.24 37.71 0.95
N VAL A 269 -15.34 37.79 0.20
CA VAL A 269 -15.54 36.99 -1.04
C VAL A 269 -15.17 37.75 -2.32
N ALA A 270 -14.77 39.03 -2.23
CA ALA A 270 -14.55 39.87 -3.42
C ALA A 270 -13.10 40.37 -3.64
N LEU A 271 -12.11 39.97 -2.85
CA LEU A 271 -10.74 40.51 -2.93
C LEU A 271 -9.61 39.46 -3.08
N LEU A 272 -9.92 38.22 -3.44
CA LEU A 272 -8.91 37.19 -3.77
C LEU A 272 -8.96 36.73 -5.22
N SER A 273 -9.48 37.59 -6.11
CA SER A 273 -9.26 37.46 -7.54
C SER A 273 -8.22 38.51 -7.94
N GLU A 274 -7.10 38.04 -8.49
CA GLU A 274 -6.07 38.85 -9.13
C GLU A 274 -5.11 39.62 -8.20
N GLU A 275 -4.23 38.92 -7.48
CA GLU A 275 -2.84 39.37 -7.25
C GLU A 275 -2.05 38.28 -6.51
N GLY A 276 -1.25 37.51 -7.27
CA GLY A 276 -0.42 36.43 -6.73
C GLY A 276 0.07 35.41 -7.76
N ALA A 277 0.25 35.83 -9.02
CA ALA A 277 0.95 35.03 -10.01
C ALA A 277 2.43 35.44 -10.05
N ARG A 278 3.31 34.44 -9.89
CA ARG A 278 4.80 34.41 -9.84
C ARG A 278 5.32 34.40 -8.39
N SER A 279 6.06 33.40 -7.89
CA SER A 279 7.05 32.54 -8.54
C SER A 279 7.29 31.27 -7.71
N GLY A 280 7.31 30.09 -8.37
CA GLY A 280 7.52 28.77 -7.79
C GLY A 280 6.46 27.77 -8.26
N SER A 281 6.52 27.29 -9.51
CA SER A 281 5.55 26.28 -9.97
C SER A 281 5.80 24.97 -9.20
N ALA A 282 4.78 24.44 -8.53
CA ALA A 282 4.84 23.11 -7.94
C ALA A 282 5.39 22.10 -8.97
N PRO A 283 6.24 21.15 -8.56
CA PRO A 283 6.79 20.17 -9.49
C PRO A 283 5.65 19.41 -10.17
N ALA A 284 5.82 19.11 -11.46
CA ALA A 284 4.86 18.26 -12.17
C ALA A 284 4.92 16.83 -11.60
N PRO A 285 3.78 16.13 -11.50
CA PRO A 285 3.76 14.74 -11.05
C PRO A 285 4.53 13.84 -12.02
N PRO A 286 5.25 12.82 -11.54
CA PRO A 286 5.89 11.85 -12.43
C PRO A 286 4.87 11.10 -13.29
N THR A 287 5.31 10.66 -14.47
CA THR A 287 4.50 9.76 -15.32
C THR A 287 4.31 8.41 -14.64
N ILE A 288 3.08 7.89 -14.63
CA ILE A 288 2.76 6.55 -14.14
C ILE A 288 3.33 5.52 -15.13
N PRO A 289 4.34 4.72 -14.74
CA PRO A 289 4.95 3.75 -15.65
C PRO A 289 3.98 2.61 -15.99
N ALA A 290 4.22 1.92 -17.10
CA ALA A 290 3.58 0.64 -17.36
C ALA A 290 3.97 -0.37 -16.25
N SER A 291 3.03 -1.24 -15.87
CA SER A 291 3.23 -2.21 -14.79
C SER A 291 2.42 -3.48 -15.07
N GLY A 292 2.29 -4.36 -14.09
CA GLY A 292 1.50 -5.57 -14.18
C GLY A 292 1.63 -6.42 -12.93
N THR A 293 0.94 -7.55 -12.88
CA THR A 293 1.12 -8.55 -11.81
C THR A 293 1.96 -9.71 -12.31
N TRP A 294 2.61 -10.44 -11.41
CA TRP A 294 3.16 -11.76 -11.74
C TRP A 294 2.04 -12.71 -12.18
N ALA A 295 2.40 -13.71 -12.98
CA ALA A 295 1.49 -14.78 -13.35
C ALA A 295 1.34 -15.75 -12.16
N ARG A 296 0.17 -15.76 -11.53
CA ARG A 296 -0.04 -16.43 -10.23
C ARG A 296 -1.34 -17.22 -10.18
N VAL A 297 -1.41 -18.20 -9.27
CA VAL A 297 -2.64 -18.90 -8.90
C VAL A 297 -2.97 -18.54 -7.46
N ASN A 298 -4.03 -17.75 -7.27
CA ASN A 298 -4.48 -17.36 -5.93
C ASN A 298 -5.37 -18.47 -5.37
N ASP A 299 -5.29 -18.75 -4.07
CA ASP A 299 -6.26 -19.55 -3.32
C ASP A 299 -7.48 -18.71 -2.87
N PHE A 300 -7.46 -17.40 -3.13
CA PHE A 300 -8.57 -16.46 -2.91
C PHE A 300 -9.08 -15.85 -4.21
N HIS A 301 -10.35 -15.49 -4.22
CA HIS A 301 -10.95 -14.70 -5.29
C HIS A 301 -10.48 -13.25 -5.17
N VAL A 302 -10.23 -12.59 -6.30
CA VAL A 302 -9.84 -11.17 -6.33
C VAL A 302 -10.77 -10.41 -7.26
N VAL A 303 -11.16 -9.21 -6.87
CA VAL A 303 -11.77 -8.25 -7.80
C VAL A 303 -10.74 -7.17 -8.12
N VAL A 304 -10.46 -6.97 -9.39
CA VAL A 304 -9.60 -5.88 -9.88
C VAL A 304 -10.44 -4.86 -10.61
N TRP A 305 -10.09 -3.58 -10.52
CA TRP A 305 -10.82 -2.47 -11.13
C TRP A 305 -9.87 -1.49 -11.79
N ILE A 306 -10.22 -1.06 -13.01
CA ILE A 306 -9.47 -0.05 -13.74
C ILE A 306 -9.97 1.33 -13.34
N TYR A 307 -9.27 1.95 -12.39
CA TYR A 307 -9.51 3.32 -11.97
C TYR A 307 -9.23 4.31 -13.11
N ARG A 308 -8.14 4.09 -13.86
CA ARG A 308 -7.71 4.93 -14.97
C ARG A 308 -7.09 4.11 -16.10
N GLY A 309 -7.30 4.54 -17.35
CA GLY A 309 -6.64 3.96 -18.51
C GLY A 309 -7.14 2.56 -18.88
N SER A 310 -6.22 1.63 -19.12
CA SER A 310 -6.52 0.27 -19.59
C SER A 310 -5.54 -0.77 -19.06
N ALA A 311 -6.01 -2.01 -18.99
CA ALA A 311 -5.17 -3.16 -18.68
C ALA A 311 -5.59 -4.38 -19.49
N ARG A 312 -4.65 -5.26 -19.74
CA ARG A 312 -4.88 -6.59 -20.31
C ARG A 312 -4.77 -7.62 -19.20
N VAL A 313 -5.84 -8.36 -18.96
CA VAL A 313 -5.88 -9.45 -17.98
C VAL A 313 -5.83 -10.77 -18.72
N THR A 314 -4.84 -11.60 -18.42
CA THR A 314 -4.80 -12.99 -18.85
C THR A 314 -5.27 -13.87 -17.71
N PHE A 315 -6.26 -14.72 -17.96
CA PHE A 315 -6.83 -15.64 -16.98
C PHE A 315 -7.07 -17.00 -17.65
N GLY A 316 -6.37 -18.02 -17.17
CA GLY A 316 -6.26 -19.29 -17.88
C GLY A 316 -5.57 -19.10 -19.24
N ASP A 317 -6.23 -19.56 -20.30
CA ASP A 317 -5.73 -19.47 -21.68
C ASP A 317 -6.44 -18.36 -22.47
N ARG A 318 -7.11 -17.43 -21.77
CA ARG A 318 -7.89 -16.34 -22.34
C ARG A 318 -7.37 -14.99 -21.86
N THR A 319 -7.64 -13.97 -22.68
CA THR A 319 -7.22 -12.60 -22.44
C THR A 319 -8.40 -11.64 -22.57
N TRP A 320 -8.48 -10.68 -21.65
CA TRP A 320 -9.49 -9.63 -21.59
C TRP A 320 -8.81 -8.27 -21.63
N ASN A 321 -9.34 -7.35 -22.43
CA ASN A 321 -8.94 -5.95 -22.42
C ASN A 321 -9.94 -5.16 -21.59
N LEU A 322 -9.48 -4.65 -20.45
CA LEU A 322 -10.26 -3.82 -19.53
C LEU A 322 -9.97 -2.34 -19.79
N ARG A 323 -11.00 -1.51 -19.66
CA ARG A 323 -10.91 -0.05 -19.76
C ARG A 323 -11.34 0.59 -18.44
N ARG A 324 -11.06 1.90 -18.28
CA ARG A 324 -11.57 2.70 -17.14
C ARG A 324 -13.02 2.37 -16.80
N GLY A 325 -13.28 2.13 -15.52
CA GLY A 325 -14.60 1.75 -15.00
C GLY A 325 -14.85 0.24 -15.00
N ASP A 326 -14.12 -0.54 -15.81
CA ASP A 326 -14.26 -2.01 -15.80
C ASP A 326 -13.67 -2.59 -14.51
N ALA A 327 -14.44 -3.42 -13.83
CA ALA A 327 -14.01 -4.31 -12.78
C ALA A 327 -14.15 -5.75 -13.23
N MET A 328 -13.13 -6.56 -13.00
CA MET A 328 -13.10 -7.97 -13.34
C MET A 328 -12.91 -8.79 -12.08
N TRP A 329 -13.79 -9.76 -11.90
CA TRP A 329 -13.60 -10.75 -10.85
C TRP A 329 -12.79 -11.92 -11.38
N LEU A 330 -11.76 -12.27 -10.61
CA LEU A 330 -10.76 -13.29 -10.88
C LEU A 330 -10.94 -14.43 -9.88
N PRO A 331 -11.51 -15.56 -10.31
CA PRO A 331 -11.62 -16.75 -9.48
C PRO A 331 -10.30 -17.21 -8.87
N ALA A 332 -10.36 -17.75 -7.65
CA ALA A 332 -9.29 -18.55 -7.08
C ALA A 332 -8.98 -19.76 -7.98
N GLY A 333 -7.78 -20.32 -7.87
CA GLY A 333 -7.37 -21.59 -8.44
C GLY A 333 -7.07 -21.60 -9.93
N VAL A 334 -7.13 -20.46 -10.59
CA VAL A 334 -6.79 -20.30 -12.01
C VAL A 334 -5.62 -19.33 -12.17
N ARG A 335 -4.65 -19.71 -13.00
CA ARG A 335 -3.51 -18.85 -13.31
C ARG A 335 -3.97 -17.55 -13.94
N ASN A 336 -3.55 -16.42 -13.38
CA ASN A 336 -3.87 -15.10 -13.87
C ASN A 336 -2.65 -14.17 -13.84
N SER A 337 -2.59 -13.26 -14.80
CA SER A 337 -1.64 -12.14 -14.84
C SER A 337 -2.35 -10.91 -15.38
N VAL A 338 -1.79 -9.74 -15.06
CA VAL A 338 -2.28 -8.46 -15.57
C VAL A 338 -1.11 -7.68 -16.13
N GLU A 339 -1.33 -7.05 -17.29
CA GLU A 339 -0.46 -6.05 -17.89
C GLU A 339 -1.22 -4.71 -17.88
N ILE A 340 -0.63 -3.69 -17.27
CA ILE A 340 -1.22 -2.37 -17.09
C ILE A 340 -0.45 -1.41 -17.98
N ALA A 341 -1.16 -0.71 -18.87
CA ALA A 341 -0.51 0.23 -19.78
C ALA A 341 0.06 1.44 -19.02
N GLU A 342 1.04 2.11 -19.61
CA GLU A 342 1.55 3.39 -19.09
C GLU A 342 0.40 4.40 -18.89
N GLY A 343 0.46 5.20 -17.82
CA GLY A 343 -0.60 6.14 -17.48
C GLY A 343 -1.90 5.51 -16.95
N SER A 344 -1.95 4.17 -16.80
CA SER A 344 -3.13 3.42 -16.35
C SER A 344 -2.97 2.92 -14.92
N LEU A 345 -4.10 2.75 -14.23
CA LEU A 345 -4.15 2.35 -12.83
C LEU A 345 -5.20 1.28 -12.59
N LEU A 346 -4.75 0.20 -11.95
CA LEU A 346 -5.58 -0.89 -11.49
C LEU A 346 -5.52 -0.96 -9.97
N LEU A 347 -6.70 -1.05 -9.35
CA LEU A 347 -6.86 -1.18 -7.91
C LEU A 347 -7.59 -2.48 -7.58
N PRO A 348 -7.19 -3.20 -6.52
CA PRO A 348 -7.94 -4.34 -6.05
C PRO A 348 -9.14 -3.85 -5.23
N LEU A 349 -10.36 -4.21 -5.61
CA LEU A 349 -11.57 -3.86 -4.85
C LEU A 349 -11.80 -4.77 -3.64
N GLY A 350 -11.04 -5.86 -3.52
CA GLY A 350 -11.11 -6.78 -2.38
C GLY A 350 -10.80 -8.21 -2.77
N SER A 351 -10.63 -9.04 -1.75
CA SER A 351 -10.47 -10.49 -1.88
C SER A 351 -11.46 -11.24 -1.00
N GLN A 352 -11.79 -12.46 -1.40
CA GLN A 352 -12.56 -13.40 -0.57
C GLN A 352 -11.82 -14.72 -0.49
N PRO A 353 -11.74 -15.37 0.68
CA PRO A 353 -11.27 -16.74 0.78
C PRO A 353 -11.96 -17.60 -0.27
N GLY A 354 -11.16 -18.24 -1.11
CA GLY A 354 -11.65 -19.12 -2.16
C GLY A 354 -11.61 -20.53 -1.65
N ALA A 355 -12.76 -21.08 -1.27
CA ALA A 355 -12.85 -22.53 -1.15
C ALA A 355 -12.80 -23.14 -2.56
N SER A 356 -11.58 -23.33 -3.11
CA SER A 356 -11.28 -23.99 -4.39
C SER A 356 -11.91 -23.34 -5.66
N PRO A 357 -11.27 -23.39 -6.86
CA PRO A 357 -11.74 -22.76 -8.13
C PRO A 357 -13.15 -23.11 -8.63
N VAL A 358 -13.61 -24.29 -8.27
CA VAL A 358 -14.85 -24.99 -8.63
C VAL A 358 -16.22 -24.39 -8.98
N THR A 359 -16.75 -23.53 -8.11
CA THR A 359 -18.13 -22.95 -8.12
C THR A 359 -18.09 -21.47 -8.48
N ALA A 360 -16.93 -21.06 -8.98
CA ALA A 360 -16.67 -19.69 -9.31
C ALA A 360 -17.18 -19.54 -10.76
N PRO A 361 -18.17 -18.67 -11.04
CA PRO A 361 -18.57 -18.38 -12.41
C PRO A 361 -17.36 -18.05 -13.31
N PRO A 362 -17.51 -18.08 -14.65
CA PRO A 362 -16.46 -17.58 -15.52
C PRO A 362 -16.11 -16.12 -15.18
N PRO A 363 -14.87 -15.66 -15.44
CA PRO A 363 -14.49 -14.27 -15.21
C PRO A 363 -15.48 -13.33 -15.91
N ARG A 364 -16.06 -12.42 -15.12
CA ARG A 364 -17.01 -11.42 -15.62
C ARG A 364 -16.45 -10.04 -15.46
N VAL A 365 -16.78 -9.19 -16.43
CA VAL A 365 -16.44 -7.78 -16.44
C VAL A 365 -17.71 -6.98 -16.17
N LEU A 366 -17.72 -6.25 -15.06
CA LEU A 366 -18.74 -5.27 -14.74
C LEU A 366 -18.18 -3.87 -15.03
N HIS A 367 -18.99 -3.01 -15.61
CA HIS A 367 -18.63 -1.62 -15.83
C HIS A 367 -19.31 -0.74 -14.77
N PHE A 368 -18.51 -0.08 -13.95
CA PHE A 368 -18.97 0.92 -12.99
C PHE A 368 -18.97 2.31 -13.62
N ALA A 369 -20.07 3.03 -13.43
CA ALA A 369 -20.20 4.41 -13.82
C ALA A 369 -19.27 5.32 -12.98
N ARG A 370 -19.00 6.53 -13.47
CA ARG A 370 -18.03 7.46 -12.85
C ARG A 370 -18.44 7.88 -11.44
N GLU A 371 -19.74 7.92 -11.19
CA GLU A 371 -20.35 8.30 -9.91
C GLU A 371 -20.00 7.29 -8.81
N ALA A 372 -19.74 6.03 -9.16
CA ALA A 372 -19.32 4.99 -8.20
C ALA A 372 -17.85 5.13 -7.76
N GLN A 373 -17.04 5.98 -8.42
CA GLN A 373 -15.59 6.04 -8.23
C GLN A 373 -15.20 6.30 -6.77
N ALA A 374 -15.82 7.27 -6.10
CA ALA A 374 -15.51 7.59 -4.71
C ALA A 374 -15.82 6.42 -3.77
N TYR A 375 -16.97 5.75 -3.96
CA TYR A 375 -17.34 4.57 -3.18
C TYR A 375 -16.37 3.40 -3.40
N LEU A 376 -15.93 3.18 -4.64
CA LEU A 376 -14.95 2.16 -4.97
C LEU A 376 -13.59 2.47 -4.33
N LEU A 377 -13.10 3.71 -4.39
CA LEU A 377 -11.86 4.13 -3.72
C LEU A 377 -11.95 3.95 -2.19
N HIS A 378 -13.05 4.35 -1.57
CA HIS A 378 -13.33 4.05 -0.15
C HIS A 378 -13.22 2.54 0.13
N THR A 379 -13.81 1.70 -0.73
CA THR A 379 -13.77 0.24 -0.55
C THR A 379 -12.34 -0.29 -0.60
N VAL A 380 -11.49 0.22 -1.50
CA VAL A 380 -10.07 -0.15 -1.55
C VAL A 380 -9.38 0.24 -0.25
N VAL A 381 -9.53 1.49 0.20
CA VAL A 381 -8.90 1.97 1.45
C VAL A 381 -9.35 1.12 2.64
N ALA A 382 -10.65 0.86 2.79
CA ALA A 382 -11.20 0.11 3.91
C ALA A 382 -10.79 -1.38 3.89
N ASN A 383 -10.55 -1.96 2.71
CA ASN A 383 -10.13 -3.35 2.55
C ASN A 383 -8.65 -3.58 2.84
N TYR A 384 -7.80 -2.59 2.56
CA TYR A 384 -6.35 -2.75 2.61
C TYR A 384 -5.66 -1.93 3.71
N THR A 385 -6.43 -1.16 4.48
CA THR A 385 -5.91 -0.36 5.58
C THR A 385 -6.77 -0.53 6.84
N HIS A 386 -6.29 0.03 7.95
CA HIS A 386 -7.07 0.10 9.19
C HIS A 386 -8.01 1.31 9.24
N LEU A 387 -7.95 2.22 8.26
CA LEU A 387 -8.91 3.31 8.11
C LEU A 387 -10.16 2.77 7.43
N ARG A 388 -11.16 2.43 8.24
CA ARG A 388 -12.37 1.76 7.76
C ARG A 388 -13.59 2.08 8.63
N PRO A 389 -14.81 1.79 8.16
CA PRO A 389 -16.02 1.93 8.96
C PRO A 389 -16.03 0.97 10.16
N GLU A 390 -16.85 1.28 11.16
CA GLU A 390 -17.02 0.40 12.33
C GLU A 390 -17.58 -0.97 11.94
N ILE A 391 -18.55 -0.98 11.02
CA ILE A 391 -19.07 -2.20 10.37
C ILE A 391 -18.55 -2.19 8.94
N HIS A 392 -17.53 -3.00 8.68
CA HIS A 392 -16.93 -3.13 7.35
C HIS A 392 -17.12 -4.55 6.80
N ASP A 393 -17.71 -4.65 5.62
CA ASP A 393 -17.84 -5.91 4.88
C ASP A 393 -16.89 -5.91 3.67
N PRO A 394 -15.71 -6.54 3.77
CA PRO A 394 -14.74 -6.57 2.69
C PRO A 394 -15.21 -7.38 1.47
N ALA A 395 -16.22 -8.22 1.67
CA ALA A 395 -16.75 -9.11 0.65
C ALA A 395 -17.88 -8.47 -0.19
N ARG A 396 -18.40 -7.29 0.17
CA ARG A 396 -19.61 -6.70 -0.44
C ARG A 396 -19.54 -6.59 -1.97
N ILE A 397 -18.51 -5.92 -2.50
CA ILE A 397 -18.36 -5.75 -3.96
C ILE A 397 -18.21 -7.08 -4.69
N ALA A 398 -17.42 -8.01 -4.14
CA ALA A 398 -17.25 -9.33 -4.71
C ALA A 398 -18.58 -10.12 -4.72
N ARG A 399 -19.42 -9.98 -3.69
CA ARG A 399 -20.78 -10.55 -3.68
C ARG A 399 -21.68 -9.89 -4.72
N LEU A 400 -21.64 -8.57 -4.88
CA LEU A 400 -22.42 -7.83 -5.89
C LEU A 400 -22.06 -8.24 -7.31
N ILE A 401 -20.77 -8.37 -7.60
CA ILE A 401 -20.28 -8.86 -8.90
C ILE A 401 -20.79 -10.29 -9.16
N ARG A 402 -20.78 -11.15 -8.13
CA ARG A 402 -21.31 -12.51 -8.22
C ARG A 402 -22.84 -12.54 -8.37
N SER A 403 -23.59 -11.67 -7.71
CA SER A 403 -25.06 -11.64 -7.81
C SER A 403 -25.53 -11.02 -9.12
N ALA A 404 -24.86 -9.98 -9.63
CA ALA A 404 -25.11 -9.45 -10.97
C ALA A 404 -24.77 -10.49 -12.07
N ALA A 405 -23.83 -11.40 -11.79
CA ALA A 405 -23.55 -12.56 -12.64
C ALA A 405 -24.68 -13.61 -12.64
N ALA A 406 -25.58 -13.59 -11.65
CA ALA A 406 -26.74 -14.48 -11.51
C ALA A 406 -28.00 -13.96 -12.22
N ALA A 407 -27.86 -13.18 -13.29
CA ALA A 407 -28.94 -13.07 -14.28
C ALA A 407 -29.25 -14.48 -14.80
N PRO A 408 -30.53 -14.90 -14.88
CA PRO A 408 -30.87 -16.28 -15.15
C PRO A 408 -30.30 -16.72 -16.49
N LEU A 409 -29.44 -17.73 -16.47
CA LEU A 409 -29.29 -18.61 -17.63
C LEU A 409 -30.68 -19.17 -17.93
N PRO A 410 -31.07 -19.31 -19.21
CA PRO A 410 -32.37 -19.85 -19.56
C PRO A 410 -32.59 -21.17 -18.81
N SER A 411 -33.69 -21.25 -18.07
CA SER A 411 -34.06 -22.36 -17.21
C SER A 411 -34.08 -23.67 -18.01
N GLY A 412 -33.08 -24.51 -17.78
CA GLY A 412 -33.13 -25.94 -18.06
C GLY A 412 -32.80 -26.66 -16.76
N ASP A 413 -33.72 -27.46 -16.28
CA ASP A 413 -33.70 -28.18 -14.99
C ASP A 413 -32.69 -29.36 -14.98
N GLN A 414 -31.51 -29.15 -15.56
CA GLN A 414 -30.39 -30.09 -15.50
C GLN A 414 -29.18 -29.39 -14.87
N ALA A 415 -28.60 -30.00 -13.84
CA ALA A 415 -27.36 -29.53 -13.24
C ALA A 415 -26.31 -29.38 -14.34
N ASP A 416 -25.69 -28.19 -14.44
CA ASP A 416 -24.64 -27.90 -15.42
C ASP A 416 -23.58 -29.02 -15.38
N PRO A 417 -23.37 -29.74 -16.51
CA PRO A 417 -22.41 -30.82 -16.60
C PRO A 417 -21.01 -30.40 -16.16
N VAL A 418 -20.60 -29.16 -16.46
CA VAL A 418 -19.29 -28.63 -16.08
C VAL A 418 -19.21 -28.45 -14.57
N GLU A 419 -20.19 -27.78 -13.95
CA GLU A 419 -20.26 -27.64 -12.48
C GLU A 419 -20.25 -29.01 -11.77
N THR A 420 -20.92 -30.02 -12.34
CA THR A 420 -20.94 -31.38 -11.79
C THR A 420 -19.55 -32.03 -11.79
N ILE A 421 -18.82 -31.91 -12.90
CA ILE A 421 -17.45 -32.42 -13.05
C ILE A 421 -16.52 -31.72 -12.06
N LEU A 422 -16.59 -30.39 -12.05
CA LEU A 422 -15.79 -29.54 -11.20
C LEU A 422 -16.04 -29.93 -9.72
N ALA A 423 -17.30 -30.02 -9.28
CA ALA A 423 -17.69 -30.36 -7.91
C ALA A 423 -17.18 -31.73 -7.47
N ALA A 424 -17.23 -32.72 -8.35
CA ALA A 424 -16.74 -34.05 -8.06
C ALA A 424 -15.21 -34.11 -7.94
N LEU A 425 -14.46 -33.44 -8.82
CA LEU A 425 -13.00 -33.38 -8.75
C LEU A 425 -12.49 -32.58 -7.56
N ARG A 426 -13.28 -31.63 -7.04
CA ARG A 426 -13.03 -31.00 -5.72
C ARG A 426 -13.12 -31.99 -4.58
N LYS A 427 -14.22 -32.73 -4.53
CA LYS A 427 -14.52 -33.67 -3.44
C LYS A 427 -13.52 -34.82 -3.44
N ASN A 428 -13.08 -35.23 -4.63
CA ASN A 428 -12.10 -36.29 -4.81
C ASN A 428 -11.04 -35.88 -5.85
N PRO A 429 -10.00 -35.12 -5.47
CA PRO A 429 -8.95 -34.70 -6.41
C PRO A 429 -8.12 -35.86 -6.97
N ALA A 430 -8.20 -37.05 -6.35
CA ALA A 430 -7.60 -38.28 -6.84
C ALA A 430 -8.37 -38.95 -7.99
N ASP A 431 -9.57 -38.47 -8.31
CA ASP A 431 -10.38 -39.00 -9.41
C ASP A 431 -9.64 -38.85 -10.75
N SER A 432 -9.49 -39.97 -11.45
CA SER A 432 -8.73 -40.09 -12.69
C SER A 432 -9.57 -39.92 -13.95
N ARG A 433 -10.89 -39.82 -13.83
CA ARG A 433 -11.82 -39.71 -14.96
C ARG A 433 -11.44 -38.59 -15.91
N THR A 434 -11.41 -38.92 -17.19
CA THR A 434 -11.18 -38.02 -18.32
C THR A 434 -12.47 -37.31 -18.71
N LEU A 435 -12.37 -36.26 -19.53
CA LEU A 435 -13.54 -35.56 -20.02
C LEU A 435 -14.49 -36.47 -20.85
N PRO A 436 -13.98 -37.41 -21.69
CA PRO A 436 -14.79 -38.49 -22.27
C PRO A 436 -15.55 -39.34 -21.23
N ASP A 437 -14.89 -39.75 -20.14
CA ASP A 437 -15.54 -40.54 -19.07
C ASP A 437 -16.66 -39.74 -18.38
N TRP A 438 -16.46 -38.42 -18.25
CA TRP A 438 -17.47 -37.51 -17.72
C TRP A 438 -18.63 -37.31 -18.70
N SER A 439 -18.34 -37.21 -20.00
CA SER A 439 -19.33 -37.16 -21.07
C SER A 439 -20.26 -38.36 -21.03
N ALA A 440 -19.67 -39.57 -21.02
CA ALA A 440 -20.38 -40.84 -20.95
C ALA A 440 -21.23 -40.96 -19.67
N ARG A 441 -20.70 -40.48 -18.53
CA ARG A 441 -21.41 -40.52 -17.25
C ARG A 441 -22.58 -39.56 -17.17
N LEU A 442 -22.44 -38.36 -17.73
CA LEU A 442 -23.43 -37.30 -17.64
C LEU A 442 -24.44 -37.36 -18.81
N GLY A 443 -24.21 -38.25 -19.78
CA GLY A 443 -25.08 -38.39 -20.95
C GLY A 443 -25.03 -37.18 -21.87
N VAL A 444 -23.90 -36.46 -21.90
CA VAL A 444 -23.70 -35.27 -22.71
C VAL A 444 -22.73 -35.54 -23.86
N ASP A 445 -22.84 -34.73 -24.91
CA ASP A 445 -21.93 -34.78 -26.06
C ASP A 445 -20.51 -34.29 -25.67
N GLU A 446 -19.50 -35.01 -26.14
CA GLU A 446 -18.10 -34.79 -25.72
C GLU A 446 -17.55 -33.47 -26.26
N ASP A 447 -17.84 -33.14 -27.53
CA ASP A 447 -17.36 -31.91 -28.16
C ASP A 447 -18.04 -30.68 -27.54
N MET A 448 -19.34 -30.79 -27.23
CA MET A 448 -20.07 -29.76 -26.49
C MET A 448 -19.52 -29.58 -25.08
N LEU A 449 -19.30 -30.68 -24.35
CA LEU A 449 -18.75 -30.63 -22.99
C LEU A 449 -17.34 -30.05 -22.97
N LEU A 450 -16.49 -30.36 -23.96
CA LEU A 450 -15.17 -29.78 -24.10
C LEU A 450 -15.27 -28.26 -24.28
N LYS A 451 -16.12 -27.83 -25.21
CA LYS A 451 -16.34 -26.41 -25.51
C LYS A 451 -16.89 -25.66 -24.30
N ASP A 452 -17.87 -26.23 -23.61
CA ASP A 452 -18.51 -25.65 -22.43
C ASP A 452 -17.54 -25.60 -21.24
N PHE A 453 -16.72 -26.64 -21.06
CA PHE A 453 -15.68 -26.66 -20.04
C PHE A 453 -14.65 -25.55 -20.26
N VAL A 454 -14.20 -25.36 -21.50
CA VAL A 454 -13.30 -24.25 -21.87
C VAL A 454 -14.02 -22.90 -21.76
N ALA A 455 -15.31 -22.83 -22.08
CA ALA A 455 -16.12 -21.63 -21.94
C ALA A 455 -16.23 -21.17 -20.48
N ALA A 456 -16.47 -22.10 -19.57
CA ALA A 456 -16.65 -21.87 -18.15
C ALA A 456 -15.31 -21.64 -17.42
N THR A 457 -14.30 -22.48 -17.65
CA THR A 457 -13.04 -22.45 -16.88
C THR A 457 -11.92 -21.65 -17.53
N GLY A 458 -12.04 -21.36 -18.83
CA GLY A 458 -11.00 -20.71 -19.62
C GLY A 458 -9.76 -21.59 -19.88
N GLN A 459 -9.83 -22.90 -19.60
CA GLN A 459 -8.72 -23.85 -19.73
C GLN A 459 -9.19 -25.20 -20.28
N SER A 460 -8.26 -25.95 -20.88
CA SER A 460 -8.52 -27.38 -21.16
C SER A 460 -8.61 -28.18 -19.86
N PHE A 461 -9.42 -29.24 -19.87
CA PHE A 461 -9.64 -30.08 -18.68
C PHE A 461 -8.37 -30.69 -18.06
N PRO A 462 -7.42 -31.26 -18.83
CA PRO A 462 -6.19 -31.79 -18.25
C PRO A 462 -5.36 -30.72 -17.54
N ARG A 463 -5.30 -29.51 -18.12
CA ARG A 463 -4.58 -28.35 -17.57
C ARG A 463 -5.23 -27.85 -16.30
N TRP A 464 -6.55 -27.70 -16.32
CA TRP A 464 -7.34 -27.28 -15.17
C TRP A 464 -7.22 -28.27 -14.01
N ARG A 465 -7.35 -29.57 -14.27
CA ARG A 465 -7.18 -30.64 -13.26
C ARG A 465 -5.76 -30.65 -12.67
N GLY A 466 -4.75 -30.44 -13.50
CA GLY A 466 -3.36 -30.27 -13.05
C GLY A 466 -3.19 -29.09 -12.10
N GLN A 467 -3.76 -27.93 -12.44
CA GLN A 467 -3.70 -26.73 -11.60
C GLN A 467 -4.45 -26.88 -10.28
N LEU A 468 -5.63 -27.50 -10.28
CA LEU A 468 -6.36 -27.85 -9.06
C LEU A 468 -5.46 -28.68 -8.14
N ARG A 469 -4.83 -29.73 -8.67
CA ARG A 469 -3.97 -30.62 -7.88
C ARG A 469 -2.75 -29.90 -7.30
N MET A 470 -2.09 -29.02 -8.07
CA MET A 470 -0.96 -28.24 -7.57
C MET A 470 -1.38 -27.20 -6.53
N THR A 471 -2.57 -26.61 -6.68
CA THR A 471 -3.12 -25.68 -5.68
C THR A 471 -3.38 -26.40 -4.35
N LEU A 472 -4.05 -27.56 -4.40
CA LEU A 472 -4.30 -28.38 -3.21
C LEU A 472 -2.99 -28.95 -2.63
N ALA A 473 -1.99 -29.23 -3.47
CA ALA A 473 -0.67 -29.65 -3.01
C ALA A 473 -0.03 -28.61 -2.09
N ARG A 474 -0.10 -27.32 -2.44
CA ARG A 474 0.41 -26.24 -1.57
C ARG A 474 -0.28 -26.24 -0.22
N ALA A 475 -1.62 -26.28 -0.22
CA ALA A 475 -2.42 -26.31 1.00
C ALA A 475 -2.05 -27.50 1.90
N TYR A 476 -1.99 -28.71 1.33
CA TYR A 476 -1.60 -29.91 2.08
C TYR A 476 -0.17 -29.82 2.62
N LEU A 477 0.78 -29.29 1.85
CA LEU A 477 2.16 -29.13 2.31
C LEU A 477 2.28 -28.09 3.42
N GLU A 478 1.55 -26.97 3.35
CA GLU A 478 1.47 -25.94 4.40
C GLU A 478 0.82 -26.45 5.69
N GLU A 479 -0.17 -27.34 5.56
CA GLU A 479 -0.76 -28.09 6.68
C GLU A 479 0.19 -29.16 7.26
N GLY A 480 1.40 -29.31 6.69
CA GLY A 480 2.45 -30.20 7.17
C GLY A 480 2.37 -31.64 6.65
N LEU A 481 1.52 -31.94 5.65
CA LEU A 481 1.44 -33.29 5.10
C LEU A 481 2.74 -33.66 4.38
N ALA A 482 3.21 -34.90 4.54
CA ALA A 482 4.37 -35.38 3.80
C ALA A 482 4.10 -35.43 2.28
N ALA A 483 5.14 -35.26 1.46
CA ALA A 483 5.02 -35.28 -0.01
C ALA A 483 4.38 -36.57 -0.55
N GLY A 484 4.65 -37.73 0.06
CA GLY A 484 4.02 -39.00 -0.32
C GLY A 484 2.53 -39.06 -0.01
N GLU A 485 2.11 -38.53 1.14
CA GLU A 485 0.70 -38.46 1.51
C GLU A 485 -0.06 -37.45 0.64
N THR A 486 0.58 -36.30 0.35
CA THR A 486 0.08 -35.30 -0.59
C THR A 486 -0.12 -35.90 -1.99
N ALA A 487 0.88 -36.64 -2.51
CA ALA A 487 0.80 -37.31 -3.80
C ALA A 487 -0.40 -38.27 -3.89
N ARG A 488 -0.60 -39.10 -2.85
CA ARG A 488 -1.70 -40.06 -2.76
C ARG A 488 -3.07 -39.37 -2.76
N ARG A 489 -3.24 -38.31 -1.96
CA ARG A 489 -4.49 -37.53 -1.90
C ARG A 489 -4.84 -36.87 -3.23
N LEU A 490 -3.84 -36.56 -4.04
CA LEU A 490 -4.01 -35.95 -5.36
C LEU A 490 -4.08 -36.97 -6.51
N GLY A 491 -4.07 -38.28 -6.21
CA GLY A 491 -4.18 -39.34 -7.22
C GLY A 491 -2.93 -39.58 -8.05
N TYR A 492 -1.75 -39.23 -7.53
CA TYR A 492 -0.48 -39.66 -8.13
C TYR A 492 -0.11 -41.06 -7.63
N ALA A 493 0.26 -41.94 -8.56
CA ALA A 493 0.68 -43.31 -8.22
C ALA A 493 1.91 -43.34 -7.29
N HIS A 494 2.84 -42.40 -7.48
CA HIS A 494 4.09 -42.34 -6.72
C HIS A 494 4.48 -40.90 -6.36
N ALA A 495 5.13 -40.73 -5.21
CA ALA A 495 5.64 -39.44 -4.73
C ALA A 495 6.67 -38.81 -5.68
N SER A 496 7.43 -39.61 -6.42
CA SER A 496 8.39 -39.16 -7.42
C SER A 496 7.71 -38.44 -8.61
N GLY A 497 6.59 -38.99 -9.10
CA GLY A 497 5.80 -38.38 -10.16
C GLY A 497 5.19 -37.05 -9.74
N PHE A 498 4.61 -37.00 -8.53
CA PHE A 498 4.13 -35.76 -7.92
C PHE A 498 5.24 -34.71 -7.79
N THR A 499 6.40 -35.10 -7.24
CA THR A 499 7.54 -34.20 -7.01
C THR A 499 8.02 -33.57 -8.31
N LYS A 500 8.09 -34.33 -9.41
CA LYS A 500 8.47 -33.81 -10.73
C LYS A 500 7.49 -32.75 -11.23
N VAL A 501 6.19 -33.02 -11.13
CA VAL A 501 5.15 -32.07 -11.56
C VAL A 501 5.11 -30.84 -10.65
N PHE A 502 5.32 -31.01 -9.35
CA PHE A 502 5.37 -29.91 -8.38
C PHE A 502 6.57 -28.99 -8.64
N ILE A 503 7.76 -29.56 -8.91
CA ILE A 503 8.95 -28.79 -9.29
C ILE A 503 8.69 -28.02 -10.60
N ALA A 504 8.09 -28.67 -11.60
CA ALA A 504 7.77 -28.00 -12.87
C ALA A 504 6.77 -26.85 -12.68
N ALA A 505 5.82 -26.97 -11.74
CA ALA A 505 4.82 -25.95 -11.47
C ALA A 505 5.31 -24.81 -10.56
N HIS A 506 6.25 -25.08 -9.64
CA HIS A 506 6.61 -24.15 -8.55
C HIS A 506 8.11 -23.84 -8.43
N GLY A 507 8.95 -24.40 -9.29
CA GLY A 507 10.40 -24.13 -9.31
C GLY A 507 11.19 -24.73 -8.14
N MET A 508 10.55 -25.47 -7.23
CA MET A 508 11.21 -26.09 -6.07
C MET A 508 10.57 -27.41 -5.65
N SER A 509 11.28 -28.18 -4.84
CA SER A 509 10.76 -29.44 -4.30
C SER A 509 9.68 -29.22 -3.24
N PRO A 510 8.71 -30.14 -3.07
CA PRO A 510 7.72 -30.08 -1.99
C PRO A 510 8.34 -29.92 -0.59
N ARG A 511 9.49 -30.56 -0.34
CA ARG A 511 10.20 -30.49 0.93
C ARG A 511 10.81 -29.10 1.17
N ASP A 512 11.36 -28.49 0.13
CA ASP A 512 11.88 -27.12 0.22
C ASP A 512 10.76 -26.10 0.39
N TYR A 513 9.61 -26.32 -0.26
CA TYR A 513 8.39 -25.52 -0.10
C TYR A 513 7.92 -25.51 1.35
N GLN A 514 7.83 -26.68 1.99
CA GLN A 514 7.46 -26.79 3.41
C GLN A 514 8.42 -26.07 4.36
N ARG A 515 9.73 -26.11 4.06
CA ARG A 515 10.75 -25.50 4.93
C ARG A 515 10.84 -23.98 4.78
N ARG A 516 10.67 -23.47 3.57
CA ARG A 516 10.89 -22.04 3.26
C ARG A 516 9.59 -21.23 3.21
N GLY A 517 8.45 -21.89 3.11
CA GLY A 517 7.18 -21.26 2.77
C GLY A 517 7.22 -20.61 1.38
N TRP A 518 6.10 -20.01 0.98
CA TRP A 518 5.93 -19.35 -0.32
C TRP A 518 7.02 -18.31 -0.67
N ARG A 519 7.70 -17.72 0.33
CA ARG A 519 8.68 -16.63 0.12
C ARG A 519 10.01 -17.07 -0.53
N GLY A 520 10.23 -18.37 -0.73
CA GLY A 520 11.47 -18.90 -1.29
C GLY A 520 11.41 -19.36 -2.75
N THR A 521 10.26 -19.24 -3.43
CA THR A 521 10.10 -19.74 -4.81
C THR A 521 10.82 -18.86 -5.82
N VAL A 522 11.90 -19.41 -6.38
CA VAL A 522 12.46 -18.96 -7.66
C VAL A 522 11.47 -19.44 -8.72
N GLU A 523 10.47 -18.62 -9.04
CA GLU A 523 9.62 -18.89 -10.20
C GLU A 523 10.51 -18.80 -11.45
N GLY A 524 10.91 -19.96 -11.96
CA GLY A 524 11.64 -20.06 -13.20
C GLY A 524 10.86 -19.40 -14.32
N LEU A 525 11.54 -18.51 -15.03
CA LEU A 525 11.30 -18.20 -16.42
C LEU A 525 10.95 -19.50 -17.17
N ILE A 526 9.66 -19.70 -17.44
CA ILE A 526 9.25 -20.46 -18.60
C ILE A 526 8.87 -19.37 -19.60
N ASP A 527 9.89 -18.93 -20.35
CA ASP A 527 9.67 -18.30 -21.65
C ASP A 527 9.00 -19.35 -22.58
N PRO A 528 8.25 -18.91 -23.60
CA PRO A 528 6.97 -19.48 -24.06
C PRO A 528 6.92 -20.99 -24.37
#